data_AF-A0A838VCD2-F1
#
_entry.id   AF-A0A838VCD2-F1
#
_cell.length_a   1.000
_cell.length_b   1.000
_cell.length_c   1.000
_cell.angle_alpha   90.00
_cell.angle_beta   90.00
_cell.angle_gamma   90.00
#
_symmetry.space_group_name_H-M   'P 1'
#
loop_
_entity.id
_entity.type
_entity.pdbx_description
1 polymer ?
#
loop_
_entity_poly.entity_id
_entity_poly.type
_entity_poly.pdbx_seq_one_letter_code
_entity_poly.pdbx_strand_id
1 'polypeptide(L)' 'MTTPDDLAAALAAIPGAAGRADRPRFADGRASLILDVTGLDAPARDRLQEQVRAALAAV' A
#
# COMPACT_ATOMS: atom_id res chain seq x y z
N MET A 1 15.23 9.31 -4.76
CA MET A 1 14.65 8.55 -5.88
C MET A 1 13.92 7.38 -5.26
N THR A 2 12.59 7.37 -5.30
CA THR A 2 11.78 6.35 -4.61
C THR A 2 11.99 4.99 -5.27
N THR A 3 12.39 3.99 -4.48
CA THR A 3 12.62 2.63 -4.95
C THR A 3 11.44 1.71 -4.58
N PRO A 4 11.31 0.54 -5.22
CA PRO A 4 10.34 -0.47 -4.80
C PRO A 4 10.51 -0.91 -3.33
N ASP A 5 11.74 -0.88 -2.81
CA ASP A 5 12.05 -1.22 -1.42
C ASP A 5 11.58 -0.14 -0.44
N ASP A 6 11.69 1.14 -0.80
CA ASP A 6 11.14 2.24 0.01
C ASP A 6 9.60 2.12 0.15
N LEU A 7 8.92 1.78 -0.94
CA LEU A 7 7.47 1.55 -0.95
C LEU A 7 7.08 0.31 -0.14
N ALA A 8 7.85 -0.78 -0.26
CA ALA A 8 7.62 -1.99 0.54
C ALA A 8 7.79 -1.71 2.04
N ALA A 9 8.79 -0.93 2.43
CA ALA A 9 9.00 -0.51 3.81
C ALA A 9 7.83 0.35 4.33
N ALA A 10 7.33 1.30 3.53
CA ALA A 10 6.19 2.12 3.89
C ALA A 10 4.90 1.30 4.08
N LEU A 11 4.67 0.30 3.24
CA LEU A 11 3.52 -0.61 3.37
C LEU A 11 3.62 -1.52 4.60
N ALA A 12 4.82 -2.01 4.91
CA ALA A 12 5.05 -2.84 6.09
C ALA A 12 4.78 -2.08 7.41
N ALA A 13 4.87 -0.75 7.40
CA ALA A 13 4.54 0.09 8.55
C ALA A 13 3.02 0.25 8.79
N ILE A 14 2.17 -0.19 7.86
CA ILE A 14 0.70 -0.12 8.00
C ILE A 14 0.20 -1.44 8.60
N PRO A 15 -0.28 -1.46 9.86
CA PRO A 15 -0.70 -2.70 10.50
C PRO A 15 -1.80 -3.44 9.73
N GLY A 16 -2.69 -2.69 9.08
CA GLY A 16 -3.78 -3.21 8.26
C GLY A 16 -3.37 -3.66 6.87
N ALA A 17 -2.16 -3.36 6.38
CA ALA A 17 -1.68 -3.78 5.06
C ALA A 17 -0.70 -4.96 5.11
N ALA A 18 -0.14 -5.24 6.29
CA ALA A 18 0.77 -6.36 6.50
C ALA A 18 0.13 -7.69 6.09
N GLY A 19 0.75 -8.40 5.16
CA GLY A 19 0.23 -9.67 4.62
C GLY A 19 -0.96 -9.53 3.66
N ARG A 20 -1.44 -8.31 3.38
CA ARG A 20 -2.50 -8.03 2.39
C ARG A 20 -1.98 -7.39 1.12
N ALA A 21 -0.80 -6.80 1.15
CA ALA A 21 -0.19 -6.12 0.01
C ALA A 21 0.83 -7.03 -0.68
N ASP A 22 0.70 -7.19 -2.00
CA ASP A 22 1.75 -7.79 -2.85
C ASP A 22 2.93 -6.82 -3.03
N ARG A 23 4.03 -7.28 -3.63
CA ARG A 23 5.18 -6.42 -3.92
C ARG A 23 4.76 -5.25 -4.85
N PRO A 24 5.03 -3.98 -4.49
CA PRO A 24 4.72 -2.83 -5.33
C PRO A 24 5.44 -2.89 -6.68
N ARG A 25 4.78 -2.43 -7.74
CA ARG A 25 5.36 -2.26 -9.06
C ARG A 25 5.60 -0.78 -9.34
N PHE A 26 6.75 -0.46 -9.91
CA PHE A 26 7.07 0.89 -10.32
C PHE A 26 7.33 0.92 -11.83
N ALA A 27 6.56 1.72 -12.56
CA ALA A 27 6.68 1.89 -14.01
C ALA A 27 6.26 3.31 -14.39
N ASP A 28 7.02 3.95 -15.29
CA ASP A 28 6.70 5.28 -15.84
C ASP A 28 6.44 6.36 -14.77
N GLY A 29 7.21 6.33 -13.67
CA GLY A 29 7.04 7.27 -12.55
C GLY A 29 5.78 7.02 -11.71
N ARG A 30 5.10 5.88 -11.88
CA ARG A 30 3.91 5.49 -11.10
C ARG A 30 4.19 4.25 -10.27
N ALA A 31 3.78 4.30 -9.02
CA ALA A 31 3.65 3.12 -8.16
C ALA A 31 2.25 2.49 -8.34
N SER A 32 2.20 1.18 -8.47
CA SER A 32 0.96 0.39 -8.48
C SER A 32 1.07 -0.76 -7.47
N LEU A 33 -0.02 -1.05 -6.78
CA LEU A 33 -0.09 -2.08 -5.74
C LEU A 33 -1.42 -2.85 -5.83
N ILE A 34 -1.37 -4.15 -5.55
CA ILE A 34 -2.55 -4.99 -5.34
C ILE A 34 -2.73 -5.22 -3.84
N LEU A 35 -3.95 -5.06 -3.36
CA LEU A 35 -4.35 -5.25 -1.97
C LEU A 35 -5.43 -6.32 -1.86
N ASP A 36 -5.18 -7.35 -1.06
CA ASP A 36 -6.19 -8.28 -0.59
C ASP A 36 -7.11 -7.59 0.42
N VAL A 37 -8.35 -7.38 0.00
CA VAL A 37 -9.40 -6.77 0.83
C VAL A 37 -10.38 -7.83 1.35
N THR A 38 -10.01 -9.11 1.28
CA THR A 38 -10.86 -10.21 1.72
C THR A 38 -11.21 -10.06 3.19
N GLY A 39 -12.51 -10.18 3.50
CA GLY A 39 -13.04 -10.03 4.85
C GLY A 39 -13.12 -8.59 5.36
N LEU A 40 -12.80 -7.58 4.54
CA LEU A 40 -13.04 -6.17 4.87
C LEU A 40 -14.43 -5.74 4.41
N ASP A 41 -15.14 -5.00 5.27
CA ASP A 41 -16.31 -4.25 4.87
C ASP A 41 -15.91 -2.96 4.13
N ALA A 42 -16.89 -2.26 3.55
CA ALA A 42 -16.61 -1.03 2.80
C ALA A 42 -15.87 0.02 3.65
N PRO A 43 -16.28 0.32 4.91
CA PRO A 43 -15.54 1.25 5.76
C PRO A 43 -14.10 0.84 6.07
N ALA A 44 -13.84 -0.44 6.34
CA ALA A 44 -12.50 -0.93 6.64
C ALA A 44 -11.60 -0.91 5.39
N ARG A 45 -12.15 -1.28 4.22
CA ARG A 45 -11.47 -1.18 2.93
C ARG A 45 -11.07 0.27 2.63
N ASP A 46 -12.00 1.21 2.82
CA ASP A 46 -11.76 2.62 2.49
C ASP A 46 -10.70 3.23 3.42
N ARG A 47 -10.75 2.91 4.73
CA ARG A 47 -9.68 3.28 5.67
C ARG A 47 -8.31 2.71 5.28
N LEU A 48 -8.26 1.44 4.87
CA LEU A 48 -7.01 0.82 4.43
C LEU A 48 -6.46 1.52 3.19
N GLN A 49 -7.32 1.86 2.23
CA GLN A 49 -6.93 2.61 1.03
C GLN A 49 -6.36 3.99 1.37
N GLU A 50 -6.99 4.72 2.30
CA GLU A 50 -6.50 6.04 2.76
C GLU A 50 -5.15 5.94 3.44
N GLN A 51 -4.96 4.96 4.33
CA GLN A 51 -3.69 4.71 5.01
C GLN A 51 -2.58 4.40 4.02
N VAL A 52 -2.85 3.53 3.06
CA VAL A 52 -1.90 3.16 2.00
C VAL A 52 -1.55 4.38 1.15
N ARG A 53 -2.54 5.16 0.72
CA ARG A 53 -2.30 6.37 -0.08
C ARG A 53 -1.46 7.39 0.69
N ALA A 54 -1.76 7.61 1.97
CA ALA A 54 -1.01 8.54 2.81
C ALA A 54 0.43 8.09 3.03
N ALA A 55 0.65 6.79 3.31
CA ALA A 55 1.98 6.23 3.49
C ALA A 55 2.83 6.37 2.23
N LEU A 56 2.28 6.01 1.06
CA LEU A 56 3.03 6.06 -0.20
C LEU A 56 3.28 7.49 -0.71
N ALA A 57 2.44 8.46 -0.35
CA ALA A 57 2.65 9.86 -0.70
C ALA A 57 3.79 10.52 0.12
N ALA A 58 4.20 9.90 1.22
CA ALA A 58 5.27 10.38 2.09
C ALA A 58 6.66 9.80 1.74
N VAL A 59 6.75 8.96 0.70
CA VAL A 59 7.97 8.29 0.20
C VAL A 59 8.48 8.99 -1.05
#